data_AF-C9MUR4-F1
#
_entry.id   AF-C9MUR4-F1
#
_cell.length_a   1.000
_cell.length_b   1.000
_cell.length_c   1.000
_cell.angle_alpha   90.00
_cell.angle_beta   90.00
_cell.angle_gamma   90.00
#
_symmetry.space_group_name_H-M   'P 1'
#
loop_
_entity.id
_entity.type
_entity.pdbx_description
1 polymer ?
#
loop_
_entity_poly.entity_id
_entity_poly.type
_entity_poly.pdbx_seq_one_letter_code
_entity_poly.pdbx_strand_id
1 'polypeptide(L)'
;MEDFPDVEIIDIFLPQLEKVEAGKIQETAWDGQAFQHKINKEKVEFEHTIFGICEEYPLWDCKFEEYRKVFEGWKKFLEMEVNLKSEVAVEI
;
A
#
# COMPACT_ATOMS: atom_id res chain seq x y z
N MET A 1 -5.76 -3.15 -7.16
CA MET A 1 -5.60 -4.12 -6.04
C MET A 1 -6.93 -4.16 -5.31
N GLU A 2 -7.44 -5.28 -4.79
CA GLU A 2 -8.79 -5.30 -4.17
C GLU A 2 -8.97 -4.25 -3.06
N ASP A 3 -7.93 -4.05 -2.24
CA ASP A 3 -7.96 -3.02 -1.18
C ASP A 3 -7.83 -1.58 -1.70
N PHE A 4 -7.41 -1.39 -2.94
CA PHE A 4 -7.21 -0.08 -3.58
C PHE A 4 -7.88 -0.07 -4.96
N PRO A 5 -9.20 0.18 -5.01
CA PRO A 5 -9.99 0.08 -6.23
C PRO A 5 -9.71 1.20 -7.23
N ASP A 6 -9.23 2.35 -6.75
CA ASP A 6 -8.95 3.53 -7.57
C ASP A 6 -7.49 3.98 -7.43
N VAL A 7 -6.91 4.45 -8.52
CA VAL A 7 -5.57 5.04 -8.57
C VAL A 7 -5.52 6.39 -7.86
N GLU A 8 -6.63 7.15 -7.84
CA GLU A 8 -6.72 8.47 -7.20
C GLU A 8 -6.52 8.41 -5.68
N ILE A 9 -6.72 7.23 -5.07
CA ILE A 9 -6.45 7.01 -3.64
C ILE A 9 -5.00 7.35 -3.29
N ILE A 10 -4.07 7.20 -4.23
CA ILE A 10 -2.66 7.45 -3.99
C ILE A 10 -2.38 8.89 -3.54
N ASP A 11 -3.09 9.85 -4.13
CA ASP A 11 -2.91 11.28 -3.82
C ASP A 11 -3.58 11.68 -2.50
N ILE A 12 -4.49 10.84 -1.99
CA ILE A 12 -5.12 11.02 -0.68
C ILE A 12 -4.28 10.35 0.40
N PHE A 13 -3.83 9.12 0.15
CA PHE A 13 -3.29 8.24 1.17
C PHE A 13 -1.78 8.39 1.37
N LEU A 14 -1.01 8.63 0.31
CA LEU A 14 0.44 8.85 0.43
C LEU A 14 0.77 10.05 1.37
N PRO A 15 0.08 11.20 1.31
CA PRO A 15 0.26 12.28 2.29
C PRO A 15 -0.06 11.89 3.74
N GLN A 16 -0.93 10.89 3.97
CA GLN A 16 -1.17 10.39 5.33
C GLN A 16 0.01 9.58 5.83
N LEU A 17 0.59 8.71 5.00
CA LEU A 17 1.79 7.96 5.34
C LEU A 17 2.97 8.89 5.64
N GLU A 18 3.14 9.98 4.88
CA GLU A 18 4.16 10.99 5.16
C GLU A 18 3.98 11.65 6.54
N LYS A 19 2.74 11.85 7.00
CA LYS A 19 2.46 12.37 8.35
C LYS A 19 2.85 11.37 9.43
N VAL A 20 2.62 10.07 9.22
CA VAL A 20 3.06 8.99 10.12
C VAL A 20 4.59 8.98 10.20
N GLU A 21 5.26 9.01 9.06
CA GLU A 21 6.73 9.00 8.99
C GLU A 21 7.34 10.19 9.75
N ALA A 22 6.80 11.39 9.51
CA ALA A 22 7.23 12.62 10.16
C ALA A 22 6.88 12.67 11.66
N GLY A 23 6.16 11.68 12.19
CA GLY A 23 5.70 11.66 13.58
C GLY A 23 4.64 12.72 13.89
N LYS A 24 4.00 13.28 12.85
CA LYS A 24 2.91 14.26 13.01
C LYS A 24 1.62 13.60 13.46
N ILE A 25 1.43 12.33 13.10
CA ILE A 25 0.40 11.44 13.63
C ILE A 25 1.06 10.14 14.08
N GLN A 26 0.54 9.52 15.14
CA GLN A 26 1.12 8.28 15.68
C GLN A 26 0.72 7.06 14.86
N GLU A 27 -0.53 7.03 14.42
CA GLU A 27 -1.12 5.94 13.65
C GLU A 27 -2.16 6.48 12.66
N THR A 28 -2.43 5.68 11.63
CA THR A 28 -3.55 5.83 10.70
C THR A 28 -4.08 4.43 10.34
N ALA A 29 -5.21 4.38 9.65
CA ALA A 29 -5.79 3.13 9.18
C ALA A 29 -6.26 3.25 7.72
N TRP A 30 -6.32 2.12 7.03
CA TRP A 30 -6.99 1.97 5.74
C TRP A 30 -7.97 0.81 5.78
N ASP A 31 -9.22 1.12 5.48
CA ASP A 31 -10.30 0.13 5.48
C ASP A 31 -10.36 -0.51 4.08
N GLY A 32 -9.47 -1.47 3.83
CA GLY A 32 -9.43 -2.23 2.59
C GLY A 32 -10.60 -3.22 2.48
N GLN A 33 -10.91 -3.61 1.25
CA GLN A 33 -11.99 -4.56 0.95
C GLN A 33 -11.68 -5.96 1.51
N ALA A 34 -10.44 -6.42 1.35
CA ALA A 34 -9.95 -7.70 1.85
C ALA A 34 -9.35 -7.57 3.26
N PHE A 35 -8.57 -6.52 3.51
CA PHE A 35 -7.88 -6.32 4.79
C PHE A 35 -8.08 -4.92 5.38
N GLN A 36 -8.22 -4.86 6.70
CA GLN A 36 -8.05 -3.65 7.49
C GLN A 36 -6.56 -3.44 7.74
N HIS A 37 -6.02 -2.28 7.35
CA HIS A 37 -4.60 -1.97 7.53
C HIS A 37 -4.43 -1.02 8.70
N LYS A 38 -3.78 -1.46 9.77
CA LYS A 38 -3.41 -0.60 10.89
C LYS A 38 -1.96 -0.17 10.76
N ILE A 39 -1.70 1.12 10.67
CA ILE A 39 -0.41 1.66 10.23
C ILE A 39 0.17 2.58 11.29
N ASN A 40 1.39 2.28 11.72
CA ASN A 40 2.22 3.18 12.52
C ASN A 40 3.64 3.23 11.95
N LYS A 41 4.54 3.97 12.61
CA LYS A 41 5.92 4.15 12.12
C LYS A 41 6.78 2.89 12.19
N GLU A 42 6.42 1.91 13.01
CA GLU A 42 7.16 0.66 13.16
C GLU A 42 6.72 -0.38 12.11
N LYS A 43 5.41 -0.56 11.96
CA LYS A 43 4.83 -1.62 11.11
C LYS A 43 3.42 -1.30 10.62
N VAL A 44 2.98 -2.12 9.67
CA VAL A 44 1.60 -2.19 9.21
C VAL A 44 1.07 -3.58 9.51
N GLU A 45 -0.06 -3.65 10.21
CA GLU A 45 -0.76 -4.90 10.51
C GLU A 45 -1.97 -5.04 9.58
N PHE A 46 -2.22 -6.27 9.12
CA PHE A 46 -3.30 -6.61 8.20
C PHE A 46 -4.24 -7.62 8.86
N GLU A 47 -5.45 -7.16 9.18
CA GLU A 47 -6.52 -8.02 9.70
C GLU A 47 -7.55 -8.28 8.60
N HIS A 48 -7.94 -9.54 8.39
CA HIS A 48 -8.91 -9.86 7.34
C HIS A 48 -10.28 -9.26 7.66
N THR A 49 -10.85 -8.48 6.74
CA THR A 49 -12.07 -7.68 6.99
C THR A 49 -13.30 -8.52 7.38
N ILE A 50 -13.48 -9.71 6.79
CA ILE A 50 -14.64 -10.59 7.06
C ILE A 50 -14.41 -11.53 8.26
N PHE A 51 -13.30 -12.25 8.27
CA PHE A 51 -13.06 -13.33 9.23
C PHE A 51 -12.29 -12.88 10.48
N GLY A 52 -11.76 -11.65 10.51
CA GLY A 52 -10.85 -11.19 11.54
C GLY A 52 -9.57 -12.03 11.57
N ILE A 53 -9.03 -12.27 12.77
CA ILE A 53 -7.83 -13.09 12.97
C ILE A 53 -8.25 -14.53 13.26
N CYS A 54 -7.87 -15.49 12.41
CA CYS A 54 -8.11 -16.92 12.59
C CYS A 54 -6.93 -17.79 12.08
N GLU A 55 -7.06 -19.12 12.12
CA GLU A 55 -5.99 -20.04 11.69
C GLU A 55 -5.67 -19.90 10.20
N GLU A 56 -6.71 -19.71 9.38
CA GLU A 56 -6.59 -19.51 7.93
C GLU A 56 -6.12 -18.10 7.56
N TYR A 57 -6.45 -17.11 8.40
CA TYR A 57 -6.11 -15.70 8.22
C TYR A 57 -5.42 -15.17 9.48
N PRO A 58 -4.16 -15.58 9.74
CA PRO A 58 -3.42 -15.06 10.88
C PRO A 58 -3.11 -13.59 10.64
N LEU A 59 -2.84 -12.86 11.73
CA LEU A 59 -2.42 -11.47 11.64
C LEU A 59 -1.09 -11.40 10.85
N TRP A 60 -1.11 -10.70 9.73
CA TRP A 60 0.10 -10.42 8.95
C TRP A 60 0.62 -9.04 9.28
N ASP A 61 1.92 -8.85 9.16
CA ASP A 61 2.54 -7.54 9.28
C ASP A 61 3.71 -7.36 8.32
N CYS A 62 4.02 -6.10 8.02
CA CYS A 62 5.23 -5.71 7.32
C CYS A 62 5.79 -4.40 7.90
N LYS A 63 7.01 -4.05 7.54
CA LYS A 63 7.61 -2.78 7.99
C LYS A 63 6.89 -1.62 7.33
N PHE A 64 6.71 -0.53 8.07
CA PHE A 64 6.14 0.72 7.55
C PHE A 64 6.84 1.19 6.26
N GLU A 65 8.16 1.11 6.22
CA GLU A 65 8.95 1.51 5.06
C GLU A 65 8.66 0.68 3.80
N GLU A 66 8.39 -0.62 3.95
CA GLU A 66 8.07 -1.51 2.83
C GLU A 66 6.68 -1.20 2.28
N TYR A 67 5.71 -1.02 3.18
CA TYR A 67 4.36 -0.61 2.83
C TYR A 67 4.35 0.72 2.05
N ARG A 68 5.06 1.73 2.55
CA ARG A 68 5.15 3.04 1.89
C ARG A 68 5.79 2.97 0.50
N LYS A 69 6.85 2.19 0.33
CA LYS A 69 7.54 2.02 -0.96
C LYS A 69 6.61 1.52 -2.06
N VAL A 70 5.57 0.75 -1.72
CA VAL A 70 4.55 0.31 -2.69
C VAL A 70 3.79 1.52 -3.25
N PHE A 71 3.35 2.45 -2.40
CA PHE A 71 2.66 3.67 -2.85
C PHE A 71 3.59 4.62 -3.60
N GLU A 72 4.84 4.78 -3.15
CA GLU A 72 5.80 5.61 -3.90
C GLU A 72 6.09 5.04 -5.30
N GLY A 73 6.27 3.71 -5.37
CA GLY A 73 6.47 3.00 -6.63
C GLY A 73 5.26 3.09 -7.54
N TRP A 74 4.05 2.95 -6.98
CA TRP A 74 2.80 3.08 -7.72
C TRP A 74 2.63 4.51 -8.27
N LYS A 75 2.89 5.55 -7.45
CA LYS A 75 2.81 6.95 -7.90
C LYS A 75 3.79 7.22 -9.02
N LYS A 76 5.04 6.80 -8.85
CA LYS A 76 6.07 6.92 -9.88
C LYS A 76 5.66 6.22 -11.17
N PHE A 77 5.08 5.02 -11.08
CA PHE A 77 4.59 4.30 -12.25
C PHE A 77 3.49 5.04 -13.00
N LEU A 78 2.54 5.66 -12.29
CA LEU A 78 1.46 6.44 -12.90
C LEU A 78 1.97 7.74 -13.55
N GLU A 79 3.02 8.34 -13.00
CA GLU A 79 3.64 9.58 -13.51
C GLU A 79 4.62 9.34 -14.68
N MET A 80 4.95 8.08 -14.99
CA MET A 80 5.87 7.75 -16.08
C MET A 80 5.27 8.12 -17.44
N GLU A 81 6.04 8.84 -18.26
CA GLU A 81 5.66 9.11 -19.65
C GLU A 81 5.52 7.81 -20.44
N VAL A 82 4.42 7.68 -21.19
CA VAL A 82 4.19 6.54 -22.07
C VAL A 82 5.22 6.57 -23.21
N ASN A 83 6.10 5.58 -23.24
CA ASN A 83 7.08 5.43 -24.31
C ASN A 83 6.82 4.15 -25.10
N LEU A 84 6.23 4.29 -26.29
CA LEU A 84 5.92 3.16 -27.20
C LEU A 84 7.15 2.56 -27.90
N LYS A 85 8.37 3.07 -27.67
CA LYS A 85 9.61 2.55 -28.27
C LYS A 85 10.28 1.44 -27.44
N SER A 86 9.75 1.09 -26.28
CA SER A 86 10.26 -0.05 -25.50
C SER A 86 9.68 -1.36 -26.04
N GLU A 87 10.33 -1.94 -27.04
CA GLU A 87 10.12 -3.33 -27.42
C GLU A 87 10.93 -4.24 -26.48
N VAL A 88 10.27 -5.23 -25.87
CA VAL A 88 10.96 -6.33 -25.18
C VAL A 88 11.00 -7.50 -26.15
N ALA A 89 12.08 -7.60 -26.92
CA ALA A 89 12.34 -8.78 -27.74
C ALA A 89 12.73 -9.94 -26.81
N VAL A 90 11.87 -10.95 -26.70
CA VAL A 90 12.20 -12.22 -26.03
C VAL A 90 12.61 -13.21 -27.11
N GLU A 91 13.90 -13.52 -27.19
CA GLU A 91 14.39 -14.65 -27.99
C GLU A 91 14.18 -15.96 -27.20
N ILE A 92 13.53 -16.95 -27.83
CA ILE A 92 13.32 -18.31 -27.31
C ILE A 92 14.27 -19.26 -28.03
#